data_AF-A0A379TV08-F1
#
_entry.id   AF-A0A379TV08-F1
#
_cell.length_a   1.000
_cell.length_b   1.000
_cell.length_c   1.000
_cell.angle_alpha   90.00
_cell.angle_beta   90.00
_cell.angle_gamma   90.00
#
_symmetry.space_group_name_H-M   'P 1'
#
loop_
_entity.id
_entity.type
_entity.pdbx_description
1 polymer ?
#
loop_
_entity_poly.entity_id
_entity_poly.type
_entity_poly.pdbx_seq_one_letter_code
_entity_poly.pdbx_strand_id
1 'polypeptide(L)' 'MKLIMEALALWAPREKDVINLVEHIRGAMARYICHKFANGGELRAVMVSAEVEDVIRKGIRQTSGSTFLSLDRKPPLI' A
#
# COMPACT_ATOMS: atom_id res chain seq x y z
N MET A 1 8.14 10.73 -15.96
CA MET A 1 7.28 11.75 -15.31
C MET A 1 5.83 11.73 -15.80
N LYS A 2 5.57 11.59 -17.11
CA LYS A 2 4.23 11.59 -17.73
C LYS A 2 3.16 10.73 -17.03
N LEU A 3 3.41 9.44 -16.82
CA LEU A 3 2.42 8.51 -16.23
C LEU A 3 1.98 8.90 -14.82
N ILE A 4 2.90 9.41 -13.99
CA ILE A 4 2.58 9.89 -12.65
C ILE A 4 1.69 11.14 -12.72
N MET A 5 1.97 12.05 -13.66
CA MET A 5 1.16 13.27 -13.84
C MET A 5 -0.25 12.95 -14.36
N GLU A 6 -0.38 11.97 -15.27
CA GLU A 6 -1.68 11.48 -15.74
C GLU A 6 -2.49 10.83 -14.61
N ALA A 7 -1.83 10.00 -13.78
CA ALA A 7 -2.47 9.39 -12.61
C ALA A 7 -2.88 10.43 -11.56
N LEU A 8 -2.05 11.46 -11.33
CA LEU A 8 -2.39 12.58 -10.44
C LEU A 8 -3.58 13.38 -10.97
N ALA A 9 -3.60 13.68 -12.28
CA ALA A 9 -4.72 14.39 -12.90
C ALA A 9 -6.04 13.62 -12.75
N LEU A 10 -6.00 12.29 -12.75
CA LEU A 10 -7.16 11.43 -12.53
C LEU A 10 -7.61 11.38 -11.06
N TRP A 11 -6.68 11.23 -10.12
CA TRP A 11 -6.99 10.89 -8.72
C TRP A 11 -6.98 12.08 -7.75
N ALA A 12 -6.12 13.09 -7.92
CA ALA A 12 -6.01 14.23 -7.00
C ALA A 12 -7.32 15.07 -6.84
N PRO A 13 -8.22 15.14 -7.84
CA PRO A 13 -9.52 15.78 -7.63
C PRO A 13 -10.43 15.01 -6.66
N ARG A 14 -10.29 13.68 -6.58
CA ARG A 14 -11.18 12.75 -5.86
C ARG A 14 -10.66 12.39 -4.47
N GLU A 15 -9.34 12.25 -4.35
CA GLU A 15 -8.67 11.85 -3.12
C GLU A 15 -7.86 13.03 -2.56
N LYS A 16 -8.06 13.34 -1.28
CA LYS A 16 -7.42 14.45 -0.56
C LYS A 16 -6.42 13.96 0.46
N ASP A 17 -6.54 12.71 0.91
CA ASP A 17 -5.55 12.08 1.75
C ASP A 17 -4.33 11.69 0.91
N VAL A 18 -3.14 12.15 1.33
CA VAL A 18 -1.91 11.94 0.58
C VAL A 18 -1.50 10.46 0.54
N ILE A 19 -1.80 9.69 1.59
CA ILE A 19 -1.44 8.27 1.67
C ILE A 19 -2.28 7.47 0.67
N ASN A 20 -3.60 7.68 0.68
CA ASN A 20 -4.50 7.06 -0.30
C ASN A 20 -4.16 7.49 -1.74
N LEU A 21 -3.84 8.76 -1.96
CA LEU A 21 -3.42 9.25 -3.27
C LEU A 21 -2.17 8.51 -3.76
N VAL A 22 -1.15 8.36 -2.91
CA VAL A 22 0.07 7.62 -3.26
C VAL A 22 -0.23 6.17 -3.61
N GLU A 23 -1.16 5.50 -2.93
CA GLU A 23 -1.55 4.13 -3.28
C GLU A 23 -2.24 4.04 -4.64
N HIS A 24 -3.07 5.02 -5.00
CA HIS A 24 -3.62 5.11 -6.36
C HIS A 24 -2.52 5.30 -7.42
N ILE A 25 -1.53 6.15 -7.15
CA ILE A 25 -0.40 6.36 -8.05
C ILE A 25 0.46 5.08 -8.15
N ARG A 26 0.69 4.36 -7.06
CA ARG A 26 1.36 3.04 -7.07
C ARG A 26 0.62 2.05 -7.95
N GLY A 27 -0.71 2.01 -7.87
CA GLY A 27 -1.56 1.19 -8.73
C GLY A 27 -1.38 1.53 -10.22
N ALA A 28 -1.42 2.82 -10.57
CA ALA A 28 -1.17 3.27 -11.94
C ALA A 28 0.24 2.95 -12.44
N MET A 29 1.23 2.93 -11.54
CA MET A 29 2.63 2.61 -11.82
C MET A 29 2.97 1.12 -11.71
N ALA A 30 1.99 0.23 -11.52
CA ALA A 30 2.20 -1.19 -11.24
C ALA A 30 3.16 -1.87 -12.24
N ARG A 31 3.00 -1.62 -13.56
CA ARG A 31 3.90 -2.18 -14.59
C ARG A 31 5.37 -1.78 -14.36
N TYR A 32 5.61 -0.50 -14.06
CA TYR A 32 6.96 -0.01 -13.81
C TYR A 32 7.54 -0.59 -12.53
N ILE A 33 6.75 -0.63 -11.45
CA ILE A 33 7.17 -1.19 -10.15
C ILE A 33 7.52 -2.67 -10.30
N CYS A 34 6.64 -3.49 -10.90
CA CYS A 34 6.89 -4.91 -11.11
C CYS A 34 8.16 -5.15 -11.92
N HIS A 35 8.35 -4.44 -13.04
CA HIS A 35 9.55 -4.57 -13.86
C HIS A 35 10.82 -4.12 -13.12
N LYS A 36 10.72 -3.08 -12.26
CA LYS A 36 11.85 -2.60 -11.47
C LYS A 36 12.33 -3.63 -10.43
N PHE A 37 11.42 -4.41 -9.86
CA PHE A 37 11.74 -5.41 -8.84
C PHE A 37 11.91 -6.83 -9.39
N ALA A 38 11.46 -7.11 -10.62
CA ALA A 38 11.73 -8.37 -11.28
C ALA A 38 13.21 -8.45 -11.68
N ASN A 39 13.98 -9.34 -11.06
CA ASN A 39 15.38 -9.55 -11.39
C ASN A 39 15.49 -10.80 -12.27
N GLY A 40 16.09 -10.68 -13.45
CA GLY A 40 16.16 -11.80 -14.40
C GLY A 40 14.80 -12.26 -14.93
N GLY A 41 13.79 -11.38 -14.97
CA GLY A 41 12.43 -11.72 -15.39
C GLY A 41 11.59 -12.44 -14.33
N GLU A 42 12.13 -12.64 -13.13
CA GLU A 42 11.46 -13.30 -12.00
C GLU A 42 11.25 -12.31 -10.85
N LEU A 43 10.07 -12.32 -10.23
CA LEU A 43 9.80 -11.60 -8.99
C LEU A 43 9.87 -12.58 -7.82
N ARG A 44 10.92 -12.47 -7.02
CA ARG A 44 11.06 -13.24 -5.78
C ARG A 44 10.36 -12.51 -4.65
N ALA A 45 9.42 -13.17 -4.00
CA ALA A 45 8.59 -12.56 -2.97
C ALA A 45 8.43 -13.48 -1.75
N VAL A 46 8.22 -12.86 -0.60
CA VAL A 46 7.74 -13.53 0.61
C VAL A 46 6.27 -13.22 0.74
N MET A 47 5.45 -14.25 0.89
CA MET A 47 4.02 -14.10 1.09
C MET A 47 3.71 -13.92 2.58
N VAL A 48 2.86 -12.96 2.89
CA VAL A 48 2.31 -12.79 4.24
C VAL A 48 1.15 -13.77 4.40
N SER A 49 1.09 -14.49 5.52
CA SER A 49 0.01 -15.45 5.76
C SER A 49 -1.30 -14.71 6.07
N ALA A 50 -2.43 -15.38 5.83
CA ALA A 50 -3.75 -14.82 6.09
C ALA A 50 -3.94 -14.41 7.56
N GLU A 51 -3.34 -15.15 8.50
CA GLU A 51 -3.38 -14.84 9.93
C GLU A 51 -2.67 -13.52 10.24
N VAL A 52 -1.51 -13.28 9.61
CA VAL A 52 -0.77 -12.03 9.79
C VAL A 52 -1.53 -10.86 9.15
N GLU A 53 -2.13 -11.07 7.97
CA GLU A 53 -2.98 -10.06 7.34
C GLU A 53 -4.17 -9.67 8.21
N ASP A 54 -4.82 -10.63 8.87
CA ASP A 54 -5.96 -10.38 9.76
C ASP A 54 -5.55 -9.58 11.02
N VAL A 55 -4.39 -9.90 11.61
CA VAL A 55 -3.84 -9.11 12.73
C VAL A 55 -3.61 -7.65 12.31
N ILE A 56 -2.96 -7.43 11.17
CA ILE A 56 -2.72 -6.09 10.64
C ILE A 56 -4.05 -5.37 10.38
N ARG A 57 -5.01 -6.04 9.72
CA ARG A 57 -6.32 -5.48 9.38
C ARG A 57 -7.10 -5.04 10.62
N LYS A 58 -7.10 -5.85 11.69
CA LYS A 58 -7.74 -5.52 12.98
C LYS A 58 -7.09 -4.33 13.68
N GLY A 59 -5.80 -4.10 13.43
CA GLY A 59 -5.06 -2.95 13.93
C GLY A 59 -5.30 -1.65 13.17
N ILE A 60 -5.93 -1.67 12.00
CA ILE A 60 -6.19 -0.45 11.22
C ILE A 60 -7.21 0.43 11.97
N ARG A 61 -6.88 1.72 12.12
CA ARG A 61 -7.76 2.74 12.67
C ARG A 61 -7.92 3.85 11.64
N GLN A 62 -9.16 4.13 11.29
CA GLN A 62 -9.52 5.24 10.41
C GLN A 62 -10.02 6.39 11.26
N THR A 63 -9.40 7.54 11.09
CA THR A 63 -9.86 8.81 11.64
C THR A 63 -10.18 9.76 10.51
N SER A 64 -10.83 10.89 10.81
CA SER A 64 -11.14 11.93 9.83
C SER A 64 -9.90 12.56 9.16
N GLY A 65 -8.70 12.36 9.69
CA GLY A 65 -7.46 12.95 9.16
C GLY A 65 -6.40 11.97 8.65
N SER A 66 -6.39 10.71 9.10
CA SER A 66 -5.45 9.69 8.59
C SER A 66 -5.90 8.27 8.92
N THR A 67 -5.41 7.32 8.13
CA THR A 67 -5.46 5.89 8.44
C THR A 67 -4.11 5.45 9.00
N PHE A 68 -4.09 4.81 10.17
CA PHE A 68 -2.86 4.34 10.79
C PHE A 68 -3.02 2.95 11.41
N LEU A 69 -1.89 2.30 11.66
CA LEU A 69 -1.82 0.98 12.29
C LEU A 69 -1.62 1.13 13.80
N SER A 70 -2.53 0.57 14.58
CA SER A 70 -2.46 0.50 16.04
C SER A 70 -2.48 -0.96 16.48
N LEU A 71 -1.31 -1.46 16.86
CA LEU A 71 -1.13 -2.83 17.37
C LEU A 71 -0.70 -2.76 18.83
N ASP A 72 -1.27 -3.62 19.67
CA ASP A 72 -0.80 -3.78 21.04
C ASP A 72 0.61 -4.38 21.06
N ARG A 73 1.44 -3.89 21.97
CA ARG A 73 2.86 -4.27 22.09
C ARG A 73 3.08 -5.75 22.49
N LYS A 74 2.04 -6.48 22.90
CA LYS A 74 2.18 -7.87 23.35
C LYS A 74 1.97 -8.83 22.17
N PRO A 75 3.02 -9.51 21.67
CA PRO A 75 2.78 -10.73 20.91
C PRO A 75 2.06 -11.73 21.84
N PRO A 76 1.14 -12.55 21.33
CA PRO A 76 0.59 -13.64 22.12
C PRO A 76 1.75 -14.47 22.67
N LEU A 77 1.77 -14.64 23.99
CA LEU A 77 2.74 -15.48 24.67
C LEU A 77 2.61 -16.89 24.07
N ILE A 78 3.69 -17.36 23.45
CA ILE A 78 3.96 -18.80 23.33
C ILE A 78 4.45 -19.26 24.69
#